data_AF-A0A925N099-F1
#
_entry.id   AF-A0A925N099-F1
#
_cell.length_a   1.000
_cell.length_b   1.000
_cell.length_c   1.000
_cell.angle_alpha   90.00
_cell.angle_beta   90.00
_cell.angle_gamma   90.00
#
_symmetry.space_group_name_H-M   'P 1'
#
loop_
_entity.id
_entity.type
_entity.pdbx_description
1 polymer ?
#
loop_
_entity_poly.entity_id
_entity_poly.type
_entity_poly.pdbx_seq_one_letter_code
_entity_poly.pdbx_strand_id
1 'polypeptide(L)'
;MSAESDFIEMMRGYARDPAARGLFDDAAVVGIGGENLVLTHDMIVEGVHFLAADSPADIGWKLAAVNLSDLAAKGATPRGALLGYALAGAASQAAAFANGLAEALDRFACTLLGGDTVATPPGTPRSFGLTAIGMSDHAPSRAGALPGDTHWLGG
;
A
#
# COMPACT_ATOMS: atom_id res chain seq x y z
N MET A 1 13.75 -21.97 -1.62
CA MET A 1 12.72 -20.95 -1.88
C MET A 1 11.73 -20.99 -0.73
N SER A 2 11.18 -19.85 -0.32
CA SER A 2 10.16 -19.81 0.75
C SER A 2 8.78 -20.10 0.16
N ALA A 3 7.83 -20.54 0.99
CA ALA A 3 6.44 -20.73 0.55
C ALA A 3 5.83 -19.44 -0.04
N GLU A 4 6.26 -18.28 0.47
CA GLU A 4 5.89 -16.96 -0.05
C GLU A 4 6.43 -16.74 -1.47
N SER A 5 7.70 -17.03 -1.71
CA SER A 5 8.31 -16.89 -3.04
C SER A 5 7.64 -17.79 -4.08
N ASP A 6 7.26 -19.02 -3.70
CA ASP A 6 6.56 -19.95 -4.58
C ASP A 6 5.14 -19.45 -4.91
N PHE A 7 4.44 -18.86 -3.93
CA PHE A 7 3.12 -18.27 -4.14
C PHE A 7 3.17 -17.03 -5.05
N ILE A 8 4.17 -16.15 -4.87
CA ILE A 8 4.39 -14.99 -5.75
C ILE A 8 4.62 -15.46 -7.19
N GLU A 9 5.44 -16.48 -7.39
CA GLU A 9 5.70 -17.02 -8.73
C GLU A 9 4.43 -17.57 -9.39
N MET A 10 3.54 -18.20 -8.61
CA MET A 10 2.22 -18.60 -9.10
C MET A 10 1.38 -17.39 -9.53
N MET A 11 1.35 -16.33 -8.73
CA MET A 11 0.60 -15.10 -9.05
C MET A 11 1.15 -14.41 -10.30
N ARG A 12 2.47 -14.44 -10.53
CA ARG A 12 3.08 -13.94 -11.78
C ARG A 12 2.53 -14.63 -13.01
N GLY A 13 2.23 -15.94 -12.94
CA GLY A 13 1.57 -16.67 -14.02
C GLY A 13 0.15 -16.19 -14.36
N TYR A 14 -0.50 -15.47 -13.44
CA TYR A 14 -1.82 -14.85 -13.60
C TYR A 14 -1.76 -13.37 -13.97
N ALA A 15 -0.66 -12.68 -13.67
CA ALA A 15 -0.43 -11.27 -13.96
C ALA A 15 -0.13 -11.01 -15.46
N ARG A 16 -1.10 -11.32 -16.32
CA ARG A 16 -0.97 -11.29 -17.78
C ARG A 16 -1.21 -9.92 -18.41
N ASP A 17 -1.80 -8.99 -17.65
CA ASP A 17 -1.99 -7.63 -18.11
C ASP A 17 -0.65 -6.86 -18.05
N PRO A 18 -0.25 -6.14 -19.12
CA PRO A 18 0.96 -5.32 -19.11
C PRO A 18 1.03 -4.32 -17.95
N ALA A 19 -0.12 -3.85 -17.45
CA ALA A 19 -0.20 -2.94 -16.32
C ALA A 19 0.43 -3.53 -15.04
N ALA A 20 0.42 -4.86 -14.89
CA ALA A 20 0.99 -5.53 -13.73
C ALA A 20 2.53 -5.53 -13.73
N ARG A 21 3.18 -5.18 -14.86
CA ARG A 21 4.65 -5.20 -15.02
C ARG A 21 5.30 -6.50 -14.52
N GLY A 22 4.60 -7.62 -14.72
CA GLY A 22 5.01 -8.95 -14.27
C GLY A 22 5.18 -9.12 -12.75
N LEU A 23 4.59 -8.23 -11.93
CA LEU A 23 4.80 -8.17 -10.48
C LEU A 23 6.29 -8.03 -10.08
N PHE A 24 7.04 -7.28 -10.89
CA PHE A 24 8.43 -6.90 -10.58
C PHE A 24 8.54 -5.45 -10.09
N ASP A 25 7.42 -4.75 -10.02
CA ASP A 25 7.32 -3.35 -9.64
C ASP A 25 6.42 -3.14 -8.41
N ASP A 26 6.55 -1.99 -7.77
CA ASP A 26 5.81 -1.63 -6.53
C ASP A 26 4.34 -1.32 -6.77
N ALA A 27 3.97 -1.03 -8.01
CA ALA A 27 2.61 -0.64 -8.36
C ALA A 27 2.26 -1.14 -9.75
N ALA A 28 0.98 -1.45 -9.94
CA ALA A 28 0.41 -1.60 -11.28
C ALA A 28 0.21 -0.23 -11.92
N VAL A 29 0.41 -0.16 -13.24
CA VAL A 29 0.33 1.09 -14.01
C VAL A 29 -0.57 0.88 -15.22
N VAL A 30 -1.81 1.39 -15.13
CA VAL A 30 -2.84 1.25 -16.17
C VAL A 30 -2.91 2.55 -16.97
N GLY A 31 -2.72 2.46 -18.29
CA GLY A 31 -2.91 3.62 -19.17
C GLY A 31 -4.40 3.98 -19.31
N ILE A 32 -4.78 5.21 -18.97
CA ILE A 32 -6.16 5.71 -19.09
C ILE A 32 -6.12 7.13 -19.65
N GLY A 33 -6.74 7.35 -20.81
CA GLY A 33 -6.94 8.69 -21.36
C GLY A 33 -5.65 9.48 -21.69
N GLY A 34 -4.51 8.80 -21.87
CA GLY A 34 -3.21 9.43 -22.10
C GLY A 34 -2.39 9.67 -20.82
N GLU A 35 -2.95 9.41 -19.65
CA GLU A 35 -2.26 9.40 -18.36
C GLU A 35 -2.08 7.97 -17.83
N ASN A 36 -1.34 7.82 -16.73
CA ASN A 36 -1.19 6.55 -16.04
C ASN A 36 -1.93 6.56 -14.69
N LEU A 37 -2.87 5.64 -14.52
CA LEU A 37 -3.42 5.28 -13.23
C LEU A 37 -2.44 4.34 -12.52
N VAL A 38 -1.96 4.74 -11.36
CA VAL A 38 -1.01 3.97 -10.53
C VAL A 38 -1.75 3.39 -9.34
N LEU A 39 -1.62 2.08 -9.14
CA LEU A 39 -2.31 1.32 -8.11
C LEU A 39 -1.30 0.51 -7.30
N THR A 40 -1.27 0.72 -5.98
CA THR A 40 -0.53 -0.12 -5.03
C THR A 40 -1.47 -0.64 -3.94
N HIS A 41 -1.11 -1.77 -3.36
CA HIS A 41 -1.80 -2.37 -2.23
C HIS A 41 -0.81 -3.03 -1.28
N ASP A 42 -0.70 -2.47 -0.08
CA ASP A 42 0.05 -3.09 1.02
C ASP A 42 -0.86 -3.54 2.16
N MET A 43 -0.42 -4.61 2.81
CA MET A 43 -0.99 -5.10 4.06
C MET A 43 0.02 -5.02 5.20
N ILE A 44 -0.45 -4.63 6.38
CA ILE A 44 0.31 -4.76 7.64
C ILE A 44 -0.41 -5.70 8.59
N VAL A 45 0.38 -6.55 9.24
CA VAL A 45 -0.11 -7.67 10.06
C VAL A 45 0.58 -7.66 11.42
N GLU A 46 -0.21 -7.83 12.47
CA GLU A 46 0.28 -7.92 13.85
C GLU A 46 1.24 -9.12 14.00
N GLY A 47 2.37 -8.90 14.68
CA GLY A 47 3.43 -9.89 14.84
C GLY A 47 4.39 -9.99 13.65
N VAL A 48 4.09 -9.32 12.52
CA VAL A 48 4.96 -9.26 11.34
C VAL A 48 5.45 -7.83 11.10
N HIS A 49 4.52 -6.88 11.02
CA HIS A 49 4.79 -5.48 10.64
C HIS A 49 4.70 -4.51 11.82
N PHE A 50 4.00 -4.90 12.89
CA PHE A 50 3.84 -4.15 14.13
C PHE A 50 3.57 -5.13 15.29
N LEU A 51 3.81 -4.71 16.52
CA LEU A 51 3.53 -5.49 17.73
C LEU A 51 2.18 -5.12 18.33
N ALA A 52 1.59 -6.04 19.10
CA ALA A 52 0.30 -5.79 19.77
C ALA A 52 0.28 -4.54 20.65
N ALA A 53 1.44 -4.21 21.24
CA ALA A 53 1.65 -3.06 22.12
C ALA A 53 1.92 -1.74 21.38
N ASP A 54 2.12 -1.76 20.06
CA ASP A 54 2.37 -0.56 19.29
C ASP A 54 1.14 0.36 19.30
N SER A 55 1.38 1.67 19.23
CA SER A 55 0.34 2.70 19.17
C SER A 55 -0.59 2.45 17.99
N PRO A 56 -1.92 2.31 18.19
CA PRO A 56 -2.86 2.16 17.08
C PRO A 56 -2.81 3.33 16.09
N ALA A 57 -2.56 4.56 16.58
CA ALA A 57 -2.40 5.72 15.72
C ALA A 57 -1.18 5.59 14.80
N ASP A 58 -0.05 5.16 15.34
CA ASP A 58 1.18 4.96 14.56
C ASP A 58 1.00 3.83 13.53
N ILE A 59 0.24 2.78 13.88
CA ILE A 59 -0.13 1.70 12.96
C ILE A 59 -0.98 2.26 11.79
N GLY A 60 -1.98 3.10 12.09
CA GLY A 60 -2.81 3.75 11.07
C GLY A 60 -2.01 4.67 10.15
N TRP A 61 -1.13 5.50 10.74
CA TRP A 61 -0.20 6.35 9.99
C TRP A 61 0.70 5.51 9.07
N LYS A 62 1.32 4.47 9.63
CA LYS A 62 2.24 3.59 8.90
C LYS A 62 1.56 2.93 7.71
N LEU A 63 0.32 2.44 7.86
CA LEU A 63 -0.43 1.83 6.75
C LEU A 63 -0.60 2.77 5.56
N ALA A 64 -0.96 4.04 5.82
CA ALA A 64 -1.04 5.04 4.76
C ALA A 64 0.33 5.35 4.18
N ALA A 65 1.33 5.61 5.04
CA ALA A 65 2.65 6.03 4.61
C ALA A 65 3.35 5.02 3.69
N VAL A 66 3.23 3.71 3.95
CA VAL A 66 3.85 2.68 3.09
C VAL A 66 3.24 2.68 1.68
N ASN A 67 1.91 2.70 1.57
CA ASN A 67 1.24 2.75 0.27
C ASN A 67 1.50 4.06 -0.49
N LEU A 68 1.54 5.19 0.22
CA LEU A 68 1.80 6.50 -0.39
C LEU A 68 3.26 6.63 -0.83
N SER A 69 4.18 5.93 -0.17
CA SER A 69 5.57 5.83 -0.60
C SER A 69 5.69 5.17 -1.99
N ASP A 70 4.91 4.13 -2.27
CA ASP A 70 4.90 3.50 -3.59
C ASP A 70 4.39 4.44 -4.67
N LEU A 71 3.32 5.21 -4.39
CA LEU A 71 2.86 6.25 -5.31
C LEU A 71 3.96 7.29 -5.57
N ALA A 72 4.63 7.75 -4.52
CA ALA A 72 5.74 8.71 -4.65
C ALA A 72 6.89 8.14 -5.49
N ALA A 73 7.24 6.86 -5.31
CA ALA A 73 8.25 6.16 -6.11
C ALA A 73 7.89 6.06 -7.60
N LYS A 74 6.61 6.23 -7.94
CA LYS A 74 6.09 6.30 -9.33
C LYS A 74 5.78 7.71 -9.79
N GLY A 75 6.21 8.73 -9.06
CA GLY A 75 5.89 10.13 -9.37
C GLY A 75 4.38 10.38 -9.45
N ALA A 76 3.57 9.54 -8.79
CA ALA A 76 2.13 9.60 -8.87
C ALA A 76 1.58 10.55 -7.81
N THR A 77 0.68 11.42 -8.24
CA THR A 77 -0.10 12.27 -7.33
C THR A 77 -1.25 11.45 -6.74
N PRO A 78 -1.37 11.33 -5.41
CA PRO A 78 -2.48 10.60 -4.79
C PRO A 78 -3.85 11.14 -5.21
N ARG A 79 -4.80 10.24 -5.45
CA ARG A 79 -6.20 10.55 -5.76
C ARG A 79 -7.16 10.00 -4.71
N GLY A 80 -6.79 8.90 -4.06
CA GLY A 80 -7.49 8.41 -2.90
C GLY A 80 -7.07 6.99 -2.53
N ALA A 81 -7.71 6.47 -1.48
CA ALA A 81 -7.41 5.16 -0.95
C ALA A 81 -8.66 4.37 -0.57
N LEU A 82 -8.55 3.04 -0.54
CA LEU A 82 -9.56 2.10 -0.04
C LEU A 82 -8.99 1.31 1.13
N LEU A 83 -9.68 1.29 2.27
CA LEU A 83 -9.23 0.61 3.49
C LEU A 83 -9.89 -0.77 3.64
N GLY A 84 -9.11 -1.82 3.85
CA GLY A 84 -9.55 -3.09 4.39
C GLY A 84 -9.19 -3.20 5.87
N TYR A 85 -10.20 -3.31 6.74
CA TYR A 85 -9.99 -3.30 8.18
C TYR A 85 -10.58 -4.54 8.86
N ALA A 86 -9.71 -5.44 9.35
CA ALA A 86 -10.13 -6.52 10.23
C ALA A 86 -10.28 -5.99 11.66
N LEU A 87 -11.52 -5.70 12.06
CA LEU A 87 -11.87 -5.16 13.37
C LEU A 87 -11.70 -6.22 14.45
N ALA A 88 -10.64 -6.05 15.24
CA ALA A 88 -10.38 -6.75 16.49
C ALA A 88 -9.96 -5.76 17.59
N GLY A 89 -10.22 -6.13 18.85
CA GLY A 89 -9.84 -5.35 20.03
C GLY A 89 -10.90 -4.34 20.48
N ALA A 90 -10.47 -3.34 21.24
CA ALA A 90 -11.36 -2.34 21.82
C ALA A 90 -11.72 -1.24 20.81
N ALA A 91 -12.93 -0.67 20.90
CA ALA A 91 -13.37 0.43 20.05
C ALA A 91 -12.44 1.66 20.11
N SER A 92 -11.80 1.91 21.26
CA SER A 92 -10.80 2.97 21.42
C SER A 92 -9.56 2.76 20.55
N GLN A 93 -9.14 1.51 20.32
CA GLN A 93 -8.00 1.21 19.45
C GLN A 93 -8.35 1.49 17.99
N ALA A 94 -9.57 1.13 17.56
CA ALA A 94 -10.06 1.44 16.22
C ALA A 94 -10.17 2.95 15.99
N ALA A 95 -10.66 3.71 16.97
CA ALA A 95 -10.71 5.17 16.90
C ALA A 95 -9.31 5.80 16.80
N ALA A 96 -8.36 5.34 17.63
CA ALA A 96 -6.98 5.82 17.58
C ALA A 96 -6.29 5.49 16.24
N PHE A 97 -6.51 4.29 15.71
CA PHE A 97 -6.05 3.91 14.36
C PHE A 97 -6.63 4.82 13.28
N ALA A 98 -7.95 5.06 13.31
CA ALA A 98 -8.60 5.91 12.32
C ALA A 98 -8.05 7.34 12.34
N ASN A 99 -7.75 7.88 13.52
CA ASN A 99 -7.14 9.20 13.66
C ASN A 99 -5.73 9.26 13.04
N GLY A 100 -4.86 8.29 13.33
CA GLY A 100 -3.52 8.27 12.76
C GLY A 100 -3.51 8.03 11.25
N LEU A 101 -4.44 7.20 10.74
CA LEU A 101 -4.66 7.05 9.30
C LEU A 101 -5.10 8.36 8.67
N ALA A 102 -6.08 9.05 9.25
CA ALA A 102 -6.58 10.32 8.75
C ALA A 102 -5.49 11.40 8.71
N GLU A 103 -4.67 11.48 9.76
CA GLU A 103 -3.54 12.43 9.82
C GLU A 103 -2.54 12.20 8.69
N ALA A 104 -2.20 10.94 8.40
CA ALA A 104 -1.31 10.60 7.28
C ALA A 104 -1.93 10.92 5.92
N LEU A 105 -3.20 10.56 5.72
CA LEU A 105 -3.93 10.87 4.47
C LEU A 105 -3.97 12.37 4.21
N ASP A 106 -4.33 13.18 5.21
CA ASP A 106 -4.34 14.64 5.12
C ASP A 106 -2.94 15.20 4.83
N ARG A 107 -1.91 14.69 5.52
CA ARG A 107 -0.51 15.12 5.34
C ARG A 107 -0.03 14.97 3.90
N PHE A 108 -0.45 13.90 3.24
CA PHE A 108 -0.01 13.55 1.88
C PHE A 108 -1.07 13.85 0.81
N ALA A 109 -2.06 14.69 1.13
CA ALA A 109 -3.13 15.11 0.23
C ALA A 109 -3.86 13.93 -0.45
N CYS A 110 -4.11 12.86 0.31
CA CYS A 110 -4.86 11.69 -0.11
C CYS A 110 -6.21 11.66 0.62
N THR A 111 -7.26 11.16 -0.03
CA THR A 111 -8.61 11.04 0.56
C THR A 111 -9.00 9.58 0.68
N LEU A 112 -9.67 9.20 1.76
CA LEU A 112 -10.32 7.88 1.86
C LEU A 112 -11.59 7.85 1.00
N LEU A 113 -11.61 6.99 -0.02
CA LEU A 113 -12.73 6.85 -0.96
C LEU A 113 -13.76 5.80 -0.51
N GLY A 114 -13.35 4.91 0.40
CA GLY A 114 -14.19 3.82 0.87
C GLY A 114 -13.36 2.70 1.49
N GLY A 115 -13.96 1.52 1.59
CA GLY A 115 -13.31 0.38 2.19
C GLY A 115 -14.28 -0.73 2.55
N ASP A 116 -13.75 -1.74 3.24
CA ASP A 116 -14.51 -2.82 3.85
C ASP A 116 -14.04 -3.03 5.30
N THR A 117 -14.96 -3.45 6.16
CA THR A 117 -14.68 -3.72 7.57
C THR A 117 -15.32 -5.02 7.99
N VAL A 118 -14.49 -5.92 8.52
CA VAL A 118 -14.92 -7.26 8.96
C VAL A 118 -14.57 -7.45 10.41
N ALA A 119 -15.53 -7.86 11.23
CA ALA A 119 -15.26 -8.24 12.62
C ALA A 119 -14.58 -9.61 12.68
N THR A 120 -13.52 -9.74 13.45
CA THR A 120 -12.82 -11.02 13.66
C THR A 120 -12.98 -11.53 15.10
N PRO A 121 -12.83 -12.86 15.33
CA PRO A 121 -12.92 -13.41 16.68
C PRO A 121 -11.89 -12.79 17.65
N PRO A 122 -12.23 -12.64 18.94
CA PRO A 122 -11.28 -12.16 19.94
C PRO A 122 -9.96 -12.95 19.94
N GLY A 123 -8.84 -12.25 20.04
CA GLY A 123 -7.50 -12.86 20.02
C GLY A 123 -6.96 -13.18 18.62
N THR A 124 -7.69 -12.86 17.55
CA THR A 124 -7.18 -12.94 16.18
C THR A 124 -6.15 -11.83 15.95
N PRO A 125 -4.95 -12.12 15.38
CA PRO A 125 -3.99 -11.08 15.01
C PRO A 125 -4.62 -10.05 14.07
N ARG A 126 -4.41 -8.77 14.37
CA ARG A 126 -4.93 -7.67 13.54
C ARG A 126 -4.24 -7.63 12.19
N SER A 127 -5.01 -7.39 11.14
CA SER A 127 -4.52 -7.27 9.77
C SER A 127 -5.26 -6.13 9.07
N PHE A 128 -4.50 -5.26 8.42
CA PHE A 128 -5.02 -4.09 7.73
C PHE A 128 -4.43 -4.04 6.33
N GLY A 129 -5.27 -3.77 5.34
CA GLY A 129 -4.85 -3.54 3.96
C GLY A 129 -5.29 -2.16 3.51
N LEU A 130 -4.52 -1.53 2.65
CA LEU A 130 -4.92 -0.27 2.02
C LEU A 130 -4.55 -0.36 0.55
N THR A 131 -5.46 0.05 -0.32
CA THR A 131 -5.14 0.28 -1.73
C THR A 131 -5.01 1.77 -1.93
N ALA A 132 -3.86 2.25 -2.40
CA ALA A 132 -3.70 3.66 -2.78
C ALA A 132 -3.74 3.81 -4.32
N ILE A 133 -4.41 4.88 -4.75
CA ILE A 133 -4.67 5.19 -6.15
C ILE A 133 -4.06 6.55 -6.44
N GLY A 134 -3.25 6.63 -7.49
CA GLY A 134 -2.62 7.86 -7.96
C GLY A 134 -2.70 8.04 -9.47
N MET A 135 -2.39 9.23 -9.95
CA MET A 135 -2.24 9.55 -11.37
C MET A 135 -0.84 10.08 -11.65
N SER A 136 -0.26 9.70 -12.78
CA SER A 136 1.06 10.15 -13.22
C SER A 136 1.14 10.32 -14.74
N ASP A 137 1.73 11.42 -15.19
CA ASP A 137 2.11 11.59 -16.60
C ASP A 137 3.22 10.60 -17.01
N HIS A 138 4.11 10.28 -16.06
CA HIS A 138 5.21 9.35 -16.26
C HIS A 138 5.48 8.53 -15.01
N ALA A 139 5.12 7.25 -15.04
CA ALA A 139 5.34 6.32 -13.94
C ALA A 139 6.63 5.49 -14.17
N PRO A 140 7.79 5.86 -13.58
CA PRO A 140 9.05 5.15 -13.78
C PRO A 140 8.94 3.67 -13.37
N SER A 141 9.68 2.82 -14.08
CA SER A 141 9.82 1.40 -13.78
C SER A 141 11.08 1.16 -12.95
N ARG A 142 11.08 0.10 -12.15
CA ARG A 142 12.33 -0.44 -11.56
C ARG A 142 13.32 -0.93 -12.62
N ALA A 143 12.83 -1.27 -13.81
CA ALA A 143 13.67 -1.62 -14.94
C ALA A 143 14.19 -0.36 -15.65
N GLY A 144 15.38 -0.47 -16.26
CA GLY A 144 15.93 0.57 -17.14
C GLY A 144 17.15 1.31 -16.61
N ALA A 145 17.66 0.97 -15.42
CA ALA A 145 18.96 1.46 -14.96
C ALA A 145 20.09 0.96 -15.90
N LEU A 146 21.03 1.83 -16.24
CA LEU A 146 22.14 1.59 -17.16
C LEU A 146 23.50 1.76 -16.46
N PRO A 147 24.56 1.07 -16.95
CA PRO A 147 25.92 1.36 -16.51
C PRO A 147 26.28 2.84 -16.70
N GLY A 148 26.69 3.49 -15.62
CA GLY A 148 27.00 4.92 -15.60
C GLY A 148 25.93 5.79 -14.93
N ASP A 149 24.74 5.24 -14.65
CA ASP A 149 23.73 5.93 -13.85
C ASP A 149 24.21 6.16 -12.41
N THR A 150 23.81 7.29 -11.83
CA THR A 150 24.12 7.63 -10.43
C THR A 150 22.94 7.28 -9.53
N HIS A 151 23.21 6.62 -8.41
CA HIS A 151 22.18 6.25 -7.44
C HIS A 151 21.96 7.38 -6.43
N TRP A 152 20.70 7.73 -6.20
CA TRP A 152 20.28 8.73 -5.22
C TRP A 152 19.35 8.08 -4.18
N LEU A 153 19.31 8.64 -2.97
CA LEU A 153 18.44 8.23 -1.88
C LEU A 153 17.74 9.45 -1.29
N GLY A 154 16.43 9.35 -1.08
CA GLY A 154 15.66 10.32 -0.31
C GLY A 154 15.98 10.20 1.18
N GLY A 155 15.98 11.33 1.90
CA GLY A 155 16.23 11.41 3.34
C GLY A 155 14.98 11.77 4.13
#